data_AF-A0A1H6UW64-F1
#
_entry.id   AF-A0A1H6UW64-F1
#
_cell.length_a   1.000
_cell.length_b   1.000
_cell.length_c   1.000
_cell.angle_alpha   90.00
_cell.angle_beta   90.00
_cell.angle_gamma   90.00
#
_symmetry.space_group_name_H-M   'P 1'
#
loop_
_entity.id
_entity.type
_entity.pdbx_description
1 polymer ?
#
loop_
_entity_poly.entity_id
_entity_poly.type
_entity_poly.pdbx_seq_one_letter_code
_entity_poly.pdbx_strand_id
1 'polypeptide(L)'
;MELKLYPRYEEVFSDSTLEGIFYPLCSVVLPSGQLVHFVSHNGVWTTDESNSDQNTSDYYRFKLIDNKYTFSGDISIYQGYEVVGQIHKTLESDFKTNEDHYFKAKLTLDEYTDKVKALLPEIDADFDLDTYIEFFYAYSLNKLVYQRTGQFSKYRQLIDGFAKADPSPYVYSQGDEDFDVALYQGDFDSSLDLTNYAPIGMTIGCEFFTDGNDCVLYYNESDDTVICFNAYS
;
A
#
# COMPACT_ATOMS: atom_id res chain seq x y z
N MET A 1 -10.48 0.87 18.93
CA MET A 1 -10.25 1.03 17.48
C MET A 1 -10.64 -0.28 16.82
N GLU A 2 -11.55 -0.26 15.87
CA GLU A 2 -11.90 -1.45 15.08
C GLU A 2 -11.09 -1.41 13.78
N LEU A 3 -10.44 -2.52 13.43
CA LEU A 3 -9.52 -2.60 12.30
C LEU A 3 -9.91 -3.76 11.37
N LYS A 4 -9.91 -3.49 10.07
CA LYS A 4 -10.11 -4.48 9.01
C LYS A 4 -8.91 -4.51 8.07
N LEU A 5 -8.19 -5.63 8.03
CA LEU A 5 -7.10 -5.86 7.08
C LEU A 5 -7.64 -6.15 5.67
N TYR A 6 -6.87 -5.74 4.66
CA TYR A 6 -7.12 -5.99 3.24
C TYR A 6 -8.55 -5.67 2.79
N PRO A 7 -9.07 -4.45 3.04
CA PRO A 7 -10.37 -4.04 2.52
C PRO A 7 -10.40 -4.16 0.99
N ARG A 8 -11.60 -4.30 0.43
CA ARG A 8 -11.73 -4.35 -1.03
C ARG A 8 -11.45 -2.97 -1.61
N TYR A 9 -10.90 -2.90 -2.82
CA TYR A 9 -10.54 -1.63 -3.45
C TYR A 9 -11.75 -0.68 -3.53
N GLU A 10 -12.92 -1.20 -3.91
CA GLU A 10 -14.16 -0.43 -4.02
C GLU A 10 -14.75 0.00 -2.66
N GLU A 11 -14.25 -0.52 -1.54
CA GLU A 11 -14.57 -0.07 -0.19
C GLU A 11 -13.73 1.13 0.22
N VAL A 12 -12.58 1.36 -0.43
CA VAL A 12 -11.61 2.41 -0.08
C VAL A 12 -11.64 3.57 -1.05
N PHE A 13 -11.73 3.32 -2.36
CA PHE A 13 -11.66 4.37 -3.38
C PHE A 13 -13.02 4.62 -4.04
N SER A 14 -13.28 5.87 -4.42
CA SER A 14 -14.53 6.28 -5.06
C SER A 14 -14.64 5.82 -6.53
N ASP A 15 -13.50 5.62 -7.21
CA ASP A 15 -13.41 5.13 -8.57
C ASP A 15 -12.16 4.24 -8.80
N SER A 16 -12.03 3.71 -10.02
CA SER A 16 -10.95 2.78 -10.42
C SER A 16 -9.67 3.45 -10.93
N THR A 17 -9.54 4.77 -10.85
CA THR A 17 -8.39 5.50 -11.43
C THR A 17 -7.07 5.11 -10.79
N LEU A 18 -7.10 4.75 -9.51
CA LEU A 18 -5.93 4.35 -8.71
C LEU A 18 -5.70 2.85 -8.66
N GLU A 19 -6.49 2.07 -9.39
CA GLU A 19 -6.37 0.61 -9.44
C GLU A 19 -5.03 0.22 -10.08
N GLY A 20 -4.24 -0.57 -9.37
CA GLY A 20 -2.88 -0.93 -9.76
C GLY A 20 -1.80 0.07 -9.36
N ILE A 21 -2.16 1.28 -8.90
CA ILE A 21 -1.21 2.21 -8.27
C ILE A 21 -1.23 1.99 -6.75
N PHE A 22 -2.42 2.01 -6.13
CA PHE A 22 -2.56 1.93 -4.68
C PHE A 22 -3.15 0.60 -4.21
N TYR A 23 -2.53 0.04 -3.18
CA TYR A 23 -2.96 -1.13 -2.43
C TYR A 23 -3.68 -0.71 -1.14
N PRO A 24 -4.95 -1.12 -0.93
CA PRO A 24 -5.61 -0.97 0.36
C PRO A 24 -5.00 -1.89 1.42
N LEU A 25 -4.36 -1.34 2.45
CA LEU A 25 -3.68 -2.14 3.48
C LEU A 25 -4.65 -2.52 4.60
N CYS A 26 -5.25 -1.52 5.24
CA CYS A 26 -6.22 -1.73 6.31
C CYS A 26 -7.18 -0.54 6.41
N SER A 27 -8.31 -0.76 7.08
CA SER A 27 -9.27 0.30 7.44
C SER A 27 -9.43 0.36 8.95
N VAL A 28 -9.60 1.58 9.46
CA VAL A 28 -9.65 1.88 10.88
C VAL A 28 -10.86 2.76 11.17
N VAL A 29 -11.68 2.34 12.13
CA VAL A 29 -12.76 3.18 12.69
C VAL A 29 -12.19 4.00 13.85
N LEU A 30 -12.17 5.32 13.68
CA LEU A 30 -11.72 6.30 14.68
C LEU A 30 -12.73 6.42 15.83
N PRO A 31 -12.32 6.95 17.00
CA PRO A 31 -13.24 7.22 18.11
C PRO A 31 -14.41 8.13 17.75
N SER A 32 -14.23 9.03 16.77
CA SER A 32 -15.31 9.88 16.21
C SER A 32 -16.33 9.09 15.37
N GLY A 33 -16.07 7.82 15.08
CA GLY A 33 -16.87 6.96 14.20
C GLY A 33 -16.46 7.04 12.73
N GLN A 34 -15.52 7.93 12.39
CA GLN A 34 -15.02 8.08 11.03
C GLN A 34 -14.21 6.85 10.60
N LEU A 35 -14.46 6.36 9.39
CA LEU A 35 -13.67 5.29 8.77
C LEU A 35 -12.57 5.92 7.91
N VAL A 36 -11.33 5.55 8.19
CA VAL A 36 -10.14 5.91 7.39
C VAL A 36 -9.41 4.66 6.94
N HIS A 37 -8.55 4.79 5.94
CA HIS A 37 -7.83 3.70 5.29
C HIS A 37 -6.33 3.99 5.18
N PHE A 38 -5.53 2.99 5.51
CA PHE A 38 -4.13 2.94 5.13
C PHE A 38 -4.04 2.36 3.72
N VAL A 39 -3.34 3.05 2.84
CA VAL A 39 -3.07 2.63 1.46
C VAL A 39 -1.58 2.80 1.19
N SER A 40 -1.03 2.08 0.22
CA SER A 40 0.37 2.21 -0.18
C SER A 40 0.49 2.08 -1.69
N HIS A 41 1.43 2.80 -2.30
CA HIS A 41 1.77 2.64 -3.72
C HIS A 41 3.07 1.85 -3.94
N ASN A 42 3.48 1.06 -2.94
CA ASN A 42 4.67 0.21 -3.03
C ASN A 42 4.65 -0.65 -4.30
N GLY A 43 5.79 -0.71 -5.00
CA GLY A 43 5.91 -1.31 -6.33
C GLY A 43 5.73 -0.31 -7.48
N VAL A 44 5.24 0.90 -7.22
CA VAL A 44 5.16 2.00 -8.20
C VAL A 44 5.94 3.20 -7.68
N TRP A 45 7.10 3.45 -8.27
CA TRP A 45 7.95 4.58 -7.93
C TRP A 45 7.36 5.90 -8.41
N THR A 46 7.77 6.99 -7.77
CA THR A 46 7.35 8.35 -8.12
C THR A 46 8.52 9.16 -8.65
N THR A 47 8.25 10.15 -9.49
CA THR A 47 9.26 11.10 -9.97
C THR A 47 9.28 12.36 -9.10
N ASP A 48 10.47 12.76 -8.65
CA ASP A 48 10.65 13.95 -7.78
C ASP A 48 10.37 15.29 -8.49
N GLU A 49 10.26 15.30 -9.82
CA GLU A 49 10.16 16.51 -10.64
C GLU A 49 8.76 17.15 -10.66
N SER A 50 7.73 16.47 -10.16
CA SER A 50 6.32 16.89 -10.22
C SER A 50 5.68 16.89 -8.84
N ASN A 51 6.09 17.84 -8.00
CA ASN A 51 5.50 18.04 -6.67
C ASN A 51 4.31 19.00 -6.75
N SER A 52 3.13 18.52 -6.35
CA SER A 52 1.96 19.36 -6.11
C SER A 52 1.65 19.44 -4.62
N ASP A 53 0.72 20.31 -4.22
CA ASP A 53 0.22 20.33 -2.84
C ASP A 53 -0.70 19.14 -2.53
N GLN A 54 -1.01 18.30 -3.51
CA GLN A 54 -1.88 17.13 -3.36
C GLN A 54 -1.08 15.83 -3.24
N ASN A 55 0.08 15.74 -3.86
CA ASN A 55 0.96 14.59 -3.80
C ASN A 55 2.39 14.92 -4.26
N THR A 56 3.34 14.23 -3.65
CA THR A 56 4.79 14.23 -3.91
C THR A 56 5.31 12.78 -3.80
N SER A 57 6.62 12.59 -3.89
CA SER A 57 7.25 11.31 -3.55
C SER A 57 7.12 10.94 -2.07
N ASP A 58 7.04 11.94 -1.19
CA ASP A 58 6.96 11.75 0.27
C ASP A 58 5.52 11.56 0.78
N TYR A 59 4.53 12.18 0.15
CA TYR A 59 3.15 12.10 0.63
C TYR A 59 2.11 12.16 -0.48
N TYR A 60 0.90 11.74 -0.13
CA TYR A 60 -0.26 11.86 -1.00
C TYR A 60 -1.52 12.11 -0.17
N ARG A 61 -2.43 12.90 -0.73
CA ARG A 61 -3.64 13.36 -0.05
C ARG A 61 -4.90 12.81 -0.70
N PHE A 62 -5.90 12.58 0.15
CA PHE A 62 -7.24 12.21 -0.30
C PHE A 62 -8.29 13.07 0.39
N LYS A 63 -9.35 13.38 -0.34
CA LYS A 63 -10.62 13.79 0.27
C LYS A 63 -11.42 12.56 0.62
N LEU A 64 -11.92 12.53 1.85
CA LEU A 64 -12.77 11.49 2.39
C LEU A 64 -14.23 11.87 2.19
N ILE A 65 -14.92 11.14 1.32
CA ILE A 65 -16.32 11.39 0.96
C ILE A 65 -17.07 10.07 1.09
N ASP A 66 -18.10 10.02 1.92
CA ASP A 66 -18.89 8.81 2.20
C ASP A 66 -18.00 7.60 2.57
N ASN A 67 -17.00 7.84 3.42
CA ASN A 67 -15.99 6.86 3.84
C ASN A 67 -15.13 6.29 2.70
N LYS A 68 -14.97 7.02 1.59
CA LYS A 68 -14.08 6.66 0.50
C LYS A 68 -13.14 7.79 0.13
N TYR A 69 -11.97 7.41 -0.37
CA TYR A 69 -10.96 8.32 -0.86
C TYR A 69 -11.24 8.73 -2.29
N THR A 70 -11.26 10.04 -2.49
CA THR A 70 -11.21 10.70 -3.79
C THR A 70 -9.86 11.38 -3.92
N PHE A 71 -9.14 11.06 -4.99
CA PHE A 71 -7.81 11.57 -5.24
C PHE A 71 -7.86 12.78 -6.18
N SER A 72 -7.21 13.86 -5.76
CA SER A 72 -7.07 15.10 -6.53
C SER A 72 -5.63 15.39 -6.95
N GLY A 73 -4.70 14.48 -6.66
CA GLY A 73 -3.31 14.59 -7.07
C GLY A 73 -3.08 14.25 -8.53
N ASP A 74 -1.86 14.56 -8.99
CA ASP A 74 -1.43 14.23 -10.35
C ASP A 74 -1.00 12.76 -10.38
N ILE A 75 -1.69 11.94 -11.18
CA ILE A 75 -1.33 10.52 -11.33
C ILE A 75 -0.10 10.32 -12.22
N SER A 76 0.29 11.33 -13.01
CA SER A 76 1.42 11.20 -13.93
C SER A 76 2.78 11.11 -13.21
N ILE A 77 2.81 11.44 -11.91
CA ILE A 77 4.02 11.32 -11.09
C ILE A 77 4.40 9.86 -10.83
N TYR A 78 3.43 8.94 -10.92
CA TYR A 78 3.64 7.52 -10.69
C TYR A 78 4.20 6.88 -11.96
N GLN A 79 5.40 6.31 -11.88
CA GLN A 79 6.06 5.68 -13.02
C GLN A 79 5.19 4.56 -13.58
N GLY A 80 4.98 4.58 -14.90
CA GLY A 80 4.12 3.61 -15.57
C GLY A 80 2.61 3.83 -15.38
N TYR A 81 2.14 4.98 -14.88
CA TYR A 81 0.70 5.27 -14.66
C TYR A 81 -0.20 4.95 -15.88
N GLU A 82 0.33 5.06 -17.11
CA GLU A 82 -0.38 4.74 -18.35
C GLU A 82 -0.66 3.24 -18.54
N VAL A 83 0.17 2.37 -17.96
CA VAL A 83 0.16 0.92 -18.20
C VAL A 83 -0.16 0.08 -16.96
N VAL A 84 0.12 0.57 -15.74
CA VAL A 84 -0.06 -0.17 -14.48
C VAL A 84 -1.47 -0.72 -14.31
N GLY A 85 -2.50 0.04 -14.67
CA GLY A 85 -3.89 -0.43 -14.55
C GLY A 85 -4.19 -1.66 -15.43
N GLN A 86 -3.56 -1.77 -16.61
CA GLN A 86 -3.71 -2.94 -17.48
C GLN A 86 -2.90 -4.13 -16.94
N ILE A 87 -1.67 -3.88 -16.49
CA ILE A 87 -0.78 -4.90 -15.92
C ILE A 87 -1.44 -5.51 -14.68
N HIS A 88 -1.90 -4.69 -13.75
CA HIS A 88 -2.59 -5.09 -12.53
C HIS A 88 -3.74 -6.05 -12.81
N LYS A 89 -4.59 -5.72 -13.80
CA LYS A 89 -5.73 -6.56 -14.19
C LYS A 89 -5.31 -7.94 -14.71
N THR A 90 -4.23 -7.99 -15.48
CA THR A 90 -3.67 -9.27 -15.96
C THR A 90 -3.13 -10.09 -14.79
N LEU A 91 -2.38 -9.46 -13.87
CA LEU A 91 -1.83 -10.11 -12.69
C LEU A 91 -2.92 -10.60 -11.73
N GLU A 92 -3.94 -9.79 -11.43
CA GLU A 92 -5.09 -10.20 -10.61
C GLU A 92 -5.84 -11.38 -11.23
N SER A 93 -6.07 -11.35 -12.55
CA SER A 93 -6.75 -12.42 -13.24
C SER A 93 -5.96 -13.73 -13.17
N ASP A 94 -4.64 -13.68 -13.40
CA ASP A 94 -3.76 -14.85 -13.27
C ASP A 94 -3.74 -15.37 -11.82
N PHE A 95 -3.51 -14.47 -10.86
CA PHE A 95 -3.42 -14.81 -9.43
C PHE A 95 -4.70 -15.47 -8.95
N LYS A 96 -5.86 -14.88 -9.21
CA LYS A 96 -7.16 -15.42 -8.81
C LYS A 96 -7.46 -16.78 -9.45
N THR A 97 -6.98 -17.01 -10.67
CA THR A 97 -7.15 -18.31 -11.35
C THR A 97 -6.26 -19.39 -10.75
N ASN A 98 -5.09 -19.02 -10.22
CA ASN A 98 -4.03 -19.94 -9.81
C ASN A 98 -3.70 -19.88 -8.30
N GLU A 99 -4.44 -19.14 -7.48
CA GLU A 99 -4.10 -18.84 -6.08
C GLU A 99 -3.86 -20.10 -5.22
N ASP A 100 -4.65 -21.15 -5.45
CA ASP A 100 -4.51 -22.45 -4.78
C ASP A 100 -3.20 -23.14 -5.11
N HIS A 101 -2.75 -23.02 -6.35
CA HIS A 101 -1.48 -23.56 -6.79
C HIS A 101 -0.33 -22.75 -6.19
N TYR A 102 -0.38 -21.41 -6.28
CA TYR A 102 0.67 -20.54 -5.74
C TYR A 102 0.84 -20.71 -4.23
N PHE A 103 -0.27 -20.79 -3.49
CA PHE A 103 -0.24 -21.05 -2.06
C PHE A 103 0.42 -22.39 -1.68
N LYS A 104 0.19 -23.45 -2.47
CA LYS A 104 0.73 -24.79 -2.19
C LYS A 104 2.16 -24.98 -2.68
N ALA A 105 2.44 -24.48 -3.88
CA ALA A 105 3.74 -24.57 -4.52
C ALA A 105 4.77 -23.66 -3.85
N LYS A 106 4.31 -22.57 -3.22
CA LYS A 106 5.15 -21.56 -2.56
C LYS A 106 6.19 -21.00 -3.52
N LEU A 107 5.73 -20.58 -4.70
CA LEU A 107 6.62 -20.01 -5.71
C LEU A 107 7.39 -18.83 -5.11
N THR A 108 8.68 -18.74 -5.41
CA THR A 108 9.49 -17.56 -5.08
C THR A 108 9.01 -16.34 -5.86
N LEU A 109 9.49 -15.16 -5.48
CA LEU A 109 9.28 -13.92 -6.22
C LEU A 109 9.70 -14.10 -7.68
N ASP A 110 10.96 -14.48 -7.91
CA ASP A 110 11.54 -14.72 -9.24
C ASP A 110 10.72 -15.72 -10.07
N GLU A 111 10.32 -16.85 -9.47
CA GLU A 111 9.55 -17.90 -10.16
C GLU A 111 8.17 -17.39 -10.62
N TYR A 112 7.50 -16.58 -9.78
CA TYR A 112 6.24 -15.96 -10.15
C TYR A 112 6.46 -14.90 -11.24
N THR A 113 7.47 -14.05 -11.06
CA THR A 113 7.82 -12.96 -11.99
C THR A 113 8.10 -13.50 -13.40
N ASP A 114 8.99 -14.49 -13.53
CA ASP A 114 9.31 -15.12 -14.82
C ASP A 114 8.09 -15.74 -15.48
N LYS A 115 7.19 -16.33 -14.68
CA LYS A 115 5.96 -16.94 -15.18
C LYS A 115 5.02 -15.91 -15.78
N VAL A 116 4.75 -14.81 -15.06
CA VAL A 116 3.69 -13.86 -15.47
C VAL A 116 4.17 -12.81 -16.46
N LYS A 117 5.48 -12.53 -16.52
CA LYS A 117 6.06 -11.65 -17.54
C LYS A 117 5.66 -12.04 -18.97
N ALA A 118 5.61 -13.33 -19.26
CA ALA A 118 5.21 -13.85 -20.57
C ALA A 118 3.74 -13.55 -20.93
N LEU A 119 2.91 -13.15 -19.97
CA LEU A 119 1.50 -12.78 -20.15
C LEU A 119 1.30 -11.27 -20.37
N LEU A 120 2.34 -10.48 -20.11
CA LEU A 120 2.25 -9.02 -20.12
C LEU A 120 2.68 -8.46 -21.48
N PRO A 121 2.14 -7.30 -21.89
CA PRO A 121 2.65 -6.61 -23.06
C PRO A 121 4.12 -6.24 -22.87
N GLU A 122 4.86 -6.12 -23.96
CA GLU A 122 6.18 -5.49 -23.94
C GLU A 122 6.00 -4.01 -23.57
N ILE A 123 6.75 -3.53 -22.57
CA ILE A 123 6.63 -2.18 -22.03
C ILE A 123 7.94 -1.44 -22.31
N ASP A 124 7.84 -0.33 -23.03
CA ASP A 124 8.98 0.56 -23.37
C ASP A 124 9.06 1.76 -22.40
N ALA A 125 8.59 1.57 -21.16
CA ALA A 125 8.49 2.64 -20.18
C ALA A 125 9.61 2.57 -19.14
N ASP A 126 9.95 3.73 -18.58
CA ASP A 126 10.79 3.89 -17.39
C ASP A 126 10.03 3.42 -16.14
N PHE A 127 9.65 2.14 -16.13
CA PHE A 127 8.84 1.48 -15.13
C PHE A 127 9.48 0.13 -14.80
N ASP A 128 9.85 -0.05 -13.53
CA ASP A 128 10.43 -1.30 -13.06
C ASP A 128 9.34 -2.37 -12.91
N LEU A 129 9.08 -3.07 -14.03
CA LEU A 129 8.06 -4.10 -14.13
C LEU A 129 8.32 -5.27 -13.18
N ASP A 130 9.59 -5.64 -12.99
CA ASP A 130 9.98 -6.77 -12.14
C ASP A 130 9.60 -6.47 -10.70
N THR A 131 10.04 -5.32 -10.20
CA THR A 131 9.69 -4.83 -8.87
C THR A 131 8.17 -4.75 -8.70
N TYR A 132 7.44 -4.22 -9.68
CA TYR A 132 5.97 -4.15 -9.59
C TYR A 132 5.31 -5.52 -9.41
N ILE A 133 5.73 -6.52 -10.21
CA ILE A 133 5.19 -7.88 -10.14
C ILE A 133 5.49 -8.52 -8.78
N GLU A 134 6.71 -8.33 -8.27
CA GLU A 134 7.13 -8.85 -6.97
C GLU A 134 6.27 -8.30 -5.83
N PHE A 135 6.06 -6.98 -5.80
CA PHE A 135 5.22 -6.31 -4.81
C PHE A 135 3.76 -6.75 -4.90
N PHE A 136 3.22 -6.84 -6.13
CA PHE A 136 1.89 -7.38 -6.38
C PHE A 136 1.72 -8.78 -5.80
N TYR A 137 2.67 -9.68 -6.07
CA TYR A 137 2.61 -11.08 -5.65
C TYR A 137 2.74 -11.21 -4.13
N ALA A 138 3.70 -10.48 -3.54
CA ALA A 138 3.90 -10.47 -2.09
C ALA A 138 2.64 -10.02 -1.34
N TYR A 139 2.04 -8.90 -1.77
CA TYR A 139 0.79 -8.41 -1.21
C TYR A 139 -0.36 -9.40 -1.38
N SER A 140 -0.56 -9.91 -2.60
CA SER A 140 -1.67 -10.81 -2.92
C SER A 140 -1.58 -12.13 -2.14
N LEU A 141 -0.37 -12.68 -1.99
CA LEU A 141 -0.17 -13.90 -1.24
C LEU A 141 -0.26 -13.68 0.28
N ASN A 142 0.24 -12.56 0.82
CA ASN A 142 0.02 -12.19 2.23
C ASN A 142 -1.48 -12.08 2.54
N LYS A 143 -2.24 -11.38 1.69
CA LYS A 143 -3.70 -11.29 1.77
C LYS A 143 -4.35 -12.67 1.77
N LEU A 144 -3.95 -13.55 0.85
CA LEU A 144 -4.48 -14.92 0.75
C LEU A 144 -4.17 -15.75 2.01
N VAL A 145 -2.95 -15.67 2.54
CA VAL A 145 -2.55 -16.35 3.78
C VAL A 145 -3.42 -15.88 4.94
N TYR A 146 -3.60 -14.57 5.10
CA TYR A 146 -4.45 -14.00 6.13
C TYR A 146 -5.90 -14.48 5.99
N GLN A 147 -6.47 -14.45 4.78
CA GLN A 147 -7.84 -14.90 4.54
C GLN A 147 -8.04 -16.39 4.84
N ARG A 148 -7.03 -17.23 4.61
CA ARG A 148 -7.12 -18.69 4.84
C ARG A 148 -6.81 -19.12 6.27
N THR A 149 -5.96 -18.38 6.96
CA THR A 149 -5.35 -18.83 8.24
C THR A 149 -5.55 -17.86 9.40
N GLY A 150 -5.94 -16.61 9.12
CA GLY A 150 -5.97 -15.51 10.08
C GLY A 150 -4.58 -14.99 10.47
N GLN A 151 -3.50 -15.47 9.84
CA GLN A 151 -2.13 -15.07 10.17
C GLN A 151 -1.64 -13.95 9.24
N PHE A 152 -1.09 -12.89 9.83
CA PHE A 152 -0.56 -11.72 9.15
C PHE A 152 0.98 -11.72 9.12
N SER A 153 1.58 -11.04 8.12
CA SER A 153 3.03 -10.94 7.91
C SER A 153 3.74 -12.30 7.87
N LYS A 154 3.27 -13.17 6.97
CA LYS A 154 3.75 -14.57 6.87
C LYS A 154 4.27 -14.96 5.50
N TYR A 155 4.19 -14.08 4.49
CA TYR A 155 4.71 -14.35 3.15
C TYR A 155 6.18 -14.81 3.16
N ARG A 156 7.08 -14.05 3.78
CA ARG A 156 8.52 -14.39 3.89
C ARG A 156 8.78 -15.70 4.64
N GLN A 157 7.94 -16.06 5.62
CA GLN A 157 8.01 -17.39 6.24
C GLN A 157 7.55 -18.50 5.30
N LEU A 158 6.52 -18.24 4.50
CA LEU A 158 5.91 -19.23 3.63
C LEU A 158 6.85 -19.60 2.48
N ILE A 159 7.49 -18.60 1.88
CA ILE A 159 8.29 -18.73 0.65
C ILE A 159 9.78 -18.85 0.95
N ASP A 160 10.35 -17.99 1.77
CA ASP A 160 11.81 -17.98 2.02
C ASP A 160 12.20 -18.80 3.26
N GLY A 161 11.22 -19.28 4.04
CA GLY A 161 11.46 -20.07 5.25
C GLY A 161 12.05 -19.28 6.42
N PHE A 162 11.91 -17.94 6.42
CA PHE A 162 12.36 -17.09 7.53
C PHE A 162 11.67 -17.46 8.85
N ALA A 163 12.25 -16.99 9.96
CA ALA A 163 11.71 -17.19 11.30
C ALA A 163 10.31 -16.57 11.45
N LYS A 164 9.57 -17.02 12.47
CA LYS A 164 8.25 -16.46 12.77
C LYS A 164 8.37 -14.95 12.98
N ALA A 165 7.65 -14.19 12.15
CA ALA A 165 7.41 -12.77 12.36
C ALA A 165 6.78 -12.58 13.74
N ASP A 166 7.26 -11.54 14.41
CA ASP A 166 6.76 -11.12 15.70
C ASP A 166 5.28 -10.71 15.61
N PRO A 167 4.55 -10.74 16.72
CA PRO A 167 3.18 -10.24 16.75
C PRO A 167 3.14 -8.77 16.32
N SER A 168 2.33 -8.48 15.30
CA SER A 168 2.12 -7.13 14.79
C SER A 168 0.78 -6.56 15.28
N PRO A 169 0.74 -5.28 15.70
CA PRO A 169 -0.51 -4.56 15.97
C PRO A 169 -1.22 -4.12 14.68
N TYR A 170 -0.63 -4.35 13.49
CA TYR A 170 -1.06 -3.90 12.16
C TYR A 170 -0.99 -2.38 11.95
N VAL A 171 -1.38 -1.62 12.96
CA VAL A 171 -1.26 -0.15 13.01
C VAL A 171 -0.56 0.20 14.32
N TYR A 172 0.60 0.80 14.18
CA TYR A 172 1.44 1.33 15.24
C TYR A 172 0.95 2.74 15.58
N SER A 173 0.99 3.08 16.85
CA SER A 173 0.41 4.28 17.43
C SER A 173 1.46 5.09 18.17
N GLN A 174 1.10 6.30 18.59
CA GLN A 174 2.00 7.15 19.37
C GLN A 174 2.47 6.46 20.65
N GLY A 175 3.79 6.42 20.85
CA GLY A 175 4.44 5.68 21.93
C GLY A 175 4.97 4.30 21.53
N ASP A 176 4.66 3.82 20.31
CA ASP A 176 5.40 2.71 19.69
C ASP A 176 6.72 3.25 19.10
N GLU A 177 7.83 2.57 19.38
CA GLU A 177 9.18 3.05 19.01
C GLU A 177 9.31 3.31 17.50
N ASP A 178 8.84 2.38 16.67
CA ASP A 178 8.90 2.51 15.20
C ASP A 178 8.11 3.74 14.71
N PHE A 179 6.92 3.98 15.30
CA PHE A 179 6.09 5.11 14.94
C PHE A 179 6.71 6.44 15.39
N ASP A 180 7.20 6.49 16.62
CA ASP A 180 7.83 7.68 17.16
C ASP A 180 9.08 8.02 16.32
N VAL A 181 9.89 7.02 15.93
CA VAL A 181 11.04 7.22 15.03
C VAL A 181 10.59 7.77 13.67
N ALA A 182 9.55 7.20 13.05
CA ALA A 182 9.04 7.70 11.78
C ALA A 182 8.54 9.17 11.88
N LEU A 183 7.91 9.55 12.99
CA LEU A 183 7.51 10.93 13.26
C LEU A 183 8.70 11.89 13.41
N TYR A 184 9.84 11.42 13.95
CA TYR A 184 11.04 12.25 14.14
C TYR A 184 11.93 12.31 12.89
N GLN A 185 11.97 11.24 12.09
CA GLN A 185 12.79 11.12 10.88
C GLN A 185 12.10 11.64 9.62
N GLY A 186 10.77 11.75 9.63
CA GLY A 186 10.05 12.52 8.64
C GLY A 186 10.51 13.97 8.72
N ASP A 187 11.49 14.34 7.90
CA ASP A 187 11.78 15.74 7.56
C ASP A 187 10.64 16.20 6.65
N PHE A 188 9.43 16.22 7.21
CA PHE A 188 8.21 16.56 6.51
C PHE A 188 8.42 17.92 5.87
N ASP A 189 8.19 18.01 4.56
CA ASP A 189 8.35 19.25 3.80
C ASP A 189 7.85 20.42 4.66
N SER A 190 8.78 21.31 5.03
CA SER A 190 8.51 22.43 5.93
C SER A 190 7.39 23.36 5.46
N SER A 191 6.93 23.21 4.22
CA SER A 191 5.79 23.91 3.65
C SER A 191 4.41 23.29 3.99
N LEU A 192 4.37 22.08 4.53
CA LEU A 192 3.14 21.36 4.86
C LEU A 192 2.62 21.73 6.26
N ASP A 193 1.52 22.48 6.31
CA ASP A 193 0.86 22.79 7.58
C ASP A 193 0.02 21.61 8.10
N LEU A 194 0.56 20.92 9.12
CA LEU A 194 -0.11 19.82 9.80
C LEU A 194 -0.88 20.25 11.07
N THR A 195 -1.05 21.55 11.33
CA THR A 195 -1.64 22.05 12.60
C THR A 195 -3.03 21.48 12.89
N ASN A 196 -3.83 21.19 11.86
CA ASN A 196 -5.19 20.64 11.99
C ASN A 196 -5.27 19.13 11.75
N TYR A 197 -4.12 18.44 11.64
CA TYR A 197 -4.05 17.02 11.36
C TYR A 197 -3.75 16.23 12.63
N ALA A 198 -4.61 15.26 12.92
CA ALA A 198 -4.37 14.28 13.96
C ALA A 198 -3.61 13.07 13.39
N PRO A 199 -2.50 12.63 14.00
CA PRO A 199 -1.86 11.38 13.63
C PRO A 199 -2.77 10.21 14.00
N ILE A 200 -3.02 9.32 13.04
CA ILE A 200 -3.85 8.11 13.24
C ILE A 200 -2.99 6.91 13.61
N GLY A 201 -1.83 6.76 12.95
CA GLY A 201 -0.89 5.66 13.18
C GLY A 201 -0.04 5.37 11.96
N MET A 202 0.68 4.25 11.98
CA MET A 202 1.54 3.78 10.90
C MET A 202 1.37 2.30 10.63
N THR A 203 1.44 1.91 9.36
CA THR A 203 1.61 0.51 8.94
C THR A 203 3.04 0.29 8.47
N ILE A 204 3.63 -0.87 8.80
CA ILE A 204 4.97 -1.23 8.32
C ILE A 204 4.88 -1.92 6.95
N GLY A 205 5.59 -1.40 5.96
CA GLY A 205 5.51 -1.85 4.56
C GLY A 205 5.86 -3.33 4.41
N CYS A 206 6.99 -3.76 4.98
CA CYS A 206 7.44 -5.15 4.88
C CYS A 206 6.50 -6.19 5.52
N GLU A 207 5.50 -5.77 6.31
CA GLU A 207 4.49 -6.68 6.86
C GLU A 207 3.39 -7.03 5.85
N PHE A 208 3.14 -6.13 4.90
CA PHE A 208 2.16 -6.31 3.82
C PHE A 208 2.81 -6.83 2.54
N PHE A 209 4.08 -6.49 2.30
CA PHE A 209 4.82 -6.77 1.08
C PHE A 209 6.05 -7.65 1.35
N THR A 210 7.01 -7.67 0.41
CA THR A 210 8.36 -8.18 0.71
C THR A 210 9.14 -7.11 1.46
N ASP A 211 9.16 -5.89 0.97
CA ASP A 211 9.86 -4.74 1.53
C ASP A 211 8.97 -3.50 1.33
N GLY A 212 9.50 -2.30 1.48
CA GLY A 212 8.89 -1.06 0.99
C GLY A 212 8.44 -0.14 2.10
N ASN A 213 7.86 0.98 1.67
CA ASN A 213 7.66 2.14 2.54
C ASN A 213 6.59 1.85 3.58
N ASP A 214 6.87 2.31 4.79
CA ASP A 214 5.92 2.45 5.86
C ASP A 214 4.96 3.59 5.51
N CYS A 215 3.71 3.49 5.96
CA CYS A 215 2.69 4.50 5.69
C CYS A 215 2.22 5.13 6.99
N VAL A 216 2.55 6.40 7.20
CA VAL A 216 2.09 7.21 8.34
C VAL A 216 0.83 7.99 7.93
N LEU A 217 -0.27 7.77 8.64
CA LEU A 217 -1.57 8.34 8.31
C LEU A 217 -1.94 9.49 9.23
N TYR A 218 -2.37 10.60 8.63
CA TYR A 218 -2.92 11.76 9.32
C TYR A 218 -4.30 12.09 8.80
N TYR A 219 -5.16 12.61 9.69
CA TYR A 219 -6.53 12.98 9.34
C TYR A 219 -6.90 14.36 9.88
N ASN A 220 -7.52 15.18 9.03
CA ASN A 220 -8.11 16.46 9.40
C ASN A 220 -9.64 16.35 9.41
N GLU A 221 -10.23 16.35 10.62
CA GLU A 221 -11.68 16.27 10.82
C GLU A 221 -12.43 17.52 10.34
N SER A 222 -11.76 18.67 10.17
CA SER A 222 -12.45 19.92 9.80
C SER A 222 -12.79 20.01 8.32
N ASP A 223 -12.09 19.26 7.46
CA ASP A 223 -12.26 19.32 6.01
C ASP A 223 -12.22 17.94 5.32
N ASP A 224 -12.33 16.88 6.12
CA ASP A 224 -12.32 15.47 5.70
C ASP A 224 -11.12 15.13 4.79
N THR A 225 -9.93 15.62 5.13
CA THR A 225 -8.70 15.32 4.38
C THR A 225 -7.84 14.29 5.10
N VAL A 226 -7.36 13.33 4.34
CA VAL A 226 -6.34 12.37 4.79
C VAL A 226 -5.02 12.68 4.09
N ILE A 227 -3.92 12.60 4.84
CA ILE A 227 -2.57 12.62 4.30
C ILE A 227 -1.89 11.32 4.70
N CYS A 228 -1.31 10.64 3.73
CA CYS A 228 -0.44 9.49 3.95
C CYS A 228 0.99 9.92 3.61
N PHE A 229 1.92 9.68 4.52
CA PHE A 229 3.35 9.84 4.27
C PHE A 229 4.01 8.49 4.06
N ASN A 230 4.94 8.46 3.12
CA ASN A 230 5.90 7.39 2.95
C ASN A 230 7.05 7.62 3.93
N ALA A 231 7.29 6.65 4.80
CA ALA A 231 8.48 6.61 5.64
C ALA A 231 9.33 5.41 5.24
N TYR A 232 10.63 5.62 5.09
CA TYR A 232 11.60 4.53 4.96
C TYR A 232 12.13 4.18 6.35
N SER A 233 12.08 2.89 6.71
CA SER A 233 12.69 2.34 7.91
C SER A 233 14.00 1.60 7.63
#